data_AF-A0A5N5I139-F1
#
_entry.id   AF-A0A5N5I139-F1
#
_cell.length_a   1.000
_cell.length_b   1.000
_cell.length_c   1.000
_cell.angle_alpha   90.00
_cell.angle_beta   90.00
_cell.angle_gamma   90.00
#
_symmetry.space_group_name_H-M   'P 1'
#
loop_
_entity.id
_entity.type
_entity.pdbx_description
1 polymer ?
#
loop_
_entity_poly.entity_id
_entity_poly.type
_entity_poly.pdbx_seq_one_letter_code
_entity_poly.pdbx_strand_id
1 'polypeptide(L)'
;MKNADKKDFNARSYVEELKKQYGDGVSTLCLVYNATGDTIRYAYKNDWFGHIGKVPYPPLIANGQWGAFLHVKTAGESSGSDAAIVYRGLKNVSDECDCMLSWRNPSDSTSSANTVYTETREPDHFLTYWDYIHGKLEESEAYSKDTWDGCVSIISTGIDTSPVVEAILTIENA
;
A
#
# COMPACT_ATOMS: atom_id res chain seq x y z
N MET A 1 17.48 1.42 -9.20
CA MET A 1 16.58 1.83 -10.31
C MET A 1 15.31 1.00 -10.23
N LYS A 2 14.14 1.65 -10.30
CA LYS A 2 12.80 1.04 -10.11
C LYS A 2 12.51 -0.14 -11.05
N ASN A 3 12.92 -0.01 -12.31
CA ASN A 3 12.67 -0.99 -13.38
C ASN A 3 13.93 -1.83 -13.71
N ALA A 4 14.90 -1.88 -12.80
CA ALA A 4 16.10 -2.69 -13.02
C ALA A 4 15.78 -4.18 -12.93
N ASP A 5 16.47 -4.98 -13.75
CA ASP A 5 16.48 -6.45 -13.69
C ASP A 5 15.09 -7.11 -13.71
N LYS A 6 14.11 -6.48 -14.35
CA LYS A 6 12.71 -6.97 -14.45
C LYS A 6 12.01 -7.15 -13.10
N LYS A 7 12.50 -6.52 -12.03
CA LYS A 7 11.95 -6.69 -10.68
C LYS A 7 10.51 -6.20 -10.57
N ASP A 8 10.20 -5.08 -11.22
CA ASP A 8 8.85 -4.53 -11.36
C ASP A 8 7.92 -5.53 -12.07
N PHE A 9 8.38 -6.08 -13.20
CA PHE A 9 7.63 -7.07 -13.97
C PHE A 9 7.35 -8.34 -13.16
N ASN A 10 8.34 -8.83 -12.40
CA ASN A 10 8.19 -10.02 -11.56
C ASN A 10 7.21 -9.79 -10.41
N ALA A 11 7.31 -8.64 -9.73
CA ALA A 11 6.39 -8.29 -8.64
C ALA A 11 4.95 -8.16 -9.16
N ARG A 12 4.77 -7.52 -10.31
CA ARG A 12 3.47 -7.39 -10.97
C ARG A 12 2.91 -8.74 -11.41
N SER A 13 3.71 -9.56 -12.09
CA SER A 13 3.29 -10.90 -12.52
C SER A 13 2.90 -11.78 -11.32
N TYR A 14 3.61 -11.66 -10.20
CA TYR A 14 3.32 -12.38 -8.98
C TYR A 14 1.97 -12.00 -8.38
N VAL A 15 1.66 -10.71 -8.23
CA VAL A 15 0.37 -10.27 -7.67
C VAL A 15 -0.80 -10.54 -8.63
N GLU A 16 -0.57 -10.49 -9.95
CA GLU A 16 -1.54 -10.93 -10.95
C GLU A 16 -1.86 -12.43 -10.83
N GLU A 17 -0.86 -13.27 -10.50
CA GLU A 17 -1.09 -14.69 -10.24
C GLU A 17 -1.86 -14.93 -8.94
N LEU A 18 -1.61 -14.13 -7.90
CA LEU A 18 -2.45 -14.15 -6.68
C LEU A 18 -3.90 -13.77 -7.00
N LYS A 19 -4.11 -12.76 -7.85
CA LYS A 19 -5.45 -12.37 -8.31
C LYS A 19 -6.14 -13.51 -9.06
N LYS A 20 -5.46 -14.20 -9.97
CA LYS A 20 -6.03 -15.36 -10.68
C LYS A 20 -6.42 -16.49 -9.73
N GLN A 21 -5.60 -16.77 -8.71
CA GLN A 21 -5.90 -17.78 -7.68
C GLN A 21 -7.10 -17.39 -6.81
N TYR A 22 -7.28 -16.09 -6.54
CA TYR A 22 -8.44 -15.57 -5.81
C TYR A 22 -9.72 -15.69 -6.65
N GLY A 23 -9.63 -15.40 -7.95
CA GLY A 23 -10.76 -15.49 -8.88
C GLY A 23 -11.67 -14.26 -8.82
N ASP A 24 -12.98 -14.51 -8.91
CA ASP A 24 -13.99 -13.47 -9.02
C ASP A 24 -14.20 -12.71 -7.71
N GLY A 25 -14.37 -11.40 -7.81
CA GLY A 25 -14.59 -10.50 -6.68
C GLY A 25 -13.63 -9.32 -6.68
N VAL A 26 -13.94 -8.38 -5.78
CA VAL A 26 -13.17 -7.15 -5.58
C VAL A 26 -11.86 -7.46 -4.87
N SER A 27 -10.77 -6.88 -5.35
CA SER A 27 -9.44 -7.10 -4.79
C SER A 27 -8.52 -5.95 -5.13
N THR A 28 -7.42 -5.77 -4.41
CA THR A 28 -6.44 -4.73 -4.68
C THR A 28 -5.07 -5.37 -4.83
N LEU A 29 -4.45 -5.18 -5.98
CA LEU A 29 -3.13 -5.73 -6.30
C LEU A 29 -2.09 -4.71 -5.84
N CYS A 30 -1.52 -4.92 -4.66
CA CYS A 30 -0.64 -3.93 -4.03
C CYS A 30 0.83 -4.22 -4.34
N LEU A 31 1.53 -3.18 -4.80
CA LEU A 31 2.97 -3.17 -5.09
C LEU A 31 3.64 -2.05 -4.29
N VAL A 32 4.74 -2.37 -3.62
CA VAL A 32 5.49 -1.41 -2.80
C VAL A 32 6.96 -1.45 -3.19
N TYR A 33 7.46 -0.38 -3.81
CA TYR A 33 8.87 -0.23 -4.14
C TYR A 33 9.61 0.51 -3.02
N ASN A 34 10.70 -0.07 -2.55
CA ASN A 34 11.58 0.56 -1.59
C ASN A 34 12.78 1.21 -2.30
N ALA A 35 12.90 2.53 -2.22
CA ALA A 35 14.02 3.33 -2.75
C ALA A 35 14.74 4.13 -1.64
N THR A 36 14.71 3.64 -0.42
CA THR A 36 15.00 4.45 0.78
C THR A 36 16.47 4.41 1.19
N GLY A 37 17.27 3.59 0.52
CA GLY A 37 18.67 3.34 0.87
C GLY A 37 18.87 2.14 1.80
N ASP A 38 17.84 1.73 2.57
CA ASP A 38 17.91 0.62 3.52
C ASP A 38 16.67 -0.30 3.41
N THR A 39 16.59 -1.35 4.24
CA THR A 39 15.45 -2.27 4.32
C THR A 39 14.33 -1.69 5.16
N ILE A 40 13.14 -1.62 4.60
CA ILE A 40 11.91 -1.32 5.34
C ILE A 40 11.29 -2.62 5.85
N ARG A 41 10.62 -2.55 7.00
CA ARG A 41 9.94 -3.67 7.64
C ARG A 41 8.48 -3.37 7.85
N TYR A 42 7.64 -4.38 7.67
CA TYR A 42 6.23 -4.30 8.04
C TYR A 42 6.13 -4.02 9.55
N ALA A 43 5.33 -3.03 9.94
CA ALA A 43 5.09 -2.66 11.33
C ALA A 43 3.70 -3.16 11.79
N TYR A 44 2.64 -2.63 11.18
CA TYR A 44 1.26 -2.96 11.52
C TYR A 44 0.32 -2.56 10.36
N LYS A 45 -0.96 -2.88 10.50
CA LYS A 45 -2.00 -2.66 9.48
C LYS A 45 -3.36 -2.42 10.10
N ASN A 46 -4.29 -1.95 9.28
CA ASN A 46 -5.71 -1.84 9.61
C ASN A 46 -6.53 -2.22 8.39
N ASP A 47 -7.49 -3.15 8.55
CA ASP A 47 -8.43 -3.52 7.49
C ASP A 47 -9.80 -2.96 7.89
N TRP A 48 -10.31 -1.97 7.14
CA TRP A 48 -11.68 -1.47 7.35
C TRP A 48 -12.68 -2.38 6.65
N PHE A 49 -12.37 -2.80 5.42
CA PHE A 49 -13.19 -3.73 4.65
C PHE A 49 -12.32 -4.73 3.89
N GLY A 50 -12.68 -6.01 3.96
CA GLY A 50 -11.90 -7.08 3.38
C GLY A 50 -10.76 -7.55 4.28
N HIS A 51 -9.81 -8.28 3.70
CA HIS A 51 -8.68 -8.82 4.41
C HIS A 51 -7.50 -9.13 3.48
N ILE A 52 -6.33 -9.35 4.06
CA ILE A 52 -5.17 -9.91 3.35
C ILE A 52 -5.54 -11.24 2.69
N GLY A 53 -5.10 -11.43 1.45
CA GLY A 53 -5.29 -12.68 0.71
C GLY A 53 -4.42 -13.83 1.26
N LYS A 54 -4.19 -14.84 0.42
CA LYS A 54 -3.52 -16.09 0.82
C LYS A 54 -2.08 -15.89 1.32
N VAL A 55 -1.41 -14.82 0.93
CA VAL A 55 -0.01 -14.53 1.24
C VAL A 55 0.04 -13.32 2.19
N PRO A 56 0.84 -13.36 3.27
CA PRO A 56 0.96 -12.25 4.20
C PRO A 56 1.61 -11.02 3.56
N TYR A 57 1.51 -9.87 4.23
CA TYR A 57 2.29 -8.69 3.87
C TYR A 57 3.80 -9.01 3.91
N PRO A 58 4.60 -8.54 2.94
CA PRO A 58 6.05 -8.70 2.95
C PRO A 58 6.65 -8.19 4.27
N PRO A 59 7.28 -9.04 5.10
CA PRO A 59 7.78 -8.59 6.39
C PRO A 59 8.97 -7.65 6.26
N LEU A 60 9.75 -7.80 5.19
CA LEU A 60 10.93 -6.99 4.86
C LEU A 60 10.93 -6.72 3.35
N ILE A 61 11.26 -5.49 2.96
CA ILE A 61 11.50 -5.11 1.57
C ILE A 61 12.86 -4.41 1.55
N ALA A 62 13.88 -5.04 0.96
CA ALA A 62 15.21 -4.44 0.88
C ALA A 62 15.23 -3.25 -0.10
N ASN A 63 16.21 -2.36 0.04
CA ASN A 63 16.40 -1.25 -0.88
C ASN A 63 16.52 -1.73 -2.34
N GLY A 64 15.83 -1.05 -3.25
CA GLY A 64 15.75 -1.41 -4.67
C GLY A 64 14.95 -2.67 -4.97
N GLN A 65 14.12 -3.15 -4.03
CA GLN A 65 13.23 -4.29 -4.19
C GLN A 65 11.76 -3.89 -4.13
N TRP A 66 10.91 -4.82 -4.57
CA TRP A 66 9.46 -4.71 -4.57
C TRP A 66 8.85 -5.70 -3.58
N GLY A 67 7.96 -5.21 -2.72
CA GLY A 67 6.96 -6.04 -2.05
C GLY A 67 5.70 -6.13 -2.89
N ALA A 68 5.04 -7.30 -2.87
CA ALA A 68 3.81 -7.53 -3.61
C ALA A 68 2.86 -8.42 -2.80
N PHE A 69 1.60 -8.03 -2.71
CA PHE A 69 0.56 -8.76 -1.97
C PHE A 69 -0.83 -8.42 -2.51
N LEU A 70 -1.82 -9.27 -2.20
CA LEU A 70 -3.20 -9.10 -2.62
C LEU A 70 -4.09 -8.84 -1.40
N HIS A 71 -4.86 -7.76 -1.42
CA HIS A 71 -5.95 -7.54 -0.47
C HIS A 71 -7.28 -7.85 -1.15
N VAL A 72 -8.22 -8.46 -0.46
CA VAL A 72 -9.46 -8.96 -1.09
C VAL A 72 -10.68 -8.59 -0.26
N LYS A 73 -11.83 -8.45 -0.91
CA LYS A 73 -13.11 -8.34 -0.18
C LYS A 73 -13.38 -9.60 0.65
N THR A 74 -14.18 -9.43 1.70
CA THR A 74 -14.76 -10.57 2.41
C THR A 74 -15.86 -11.20 1.56
N ALA A 75 -15.86 -12.52 1.46
CA ALA A 75 -16.88 -13.27 0.72
C ALA A 75 -18.27 -13.08 1.35
N GLY A 76 -19.27 -12.80 0.51
CA GLY A 76 -20.67 -12.61 0.95
C GLY A 76 -20.99 -11.23 1.51
N GLU A 77 -20.01 -10.35 1.71
CA GLU A 77 -20.25 -8.98 2.17
C GLU A 77 -20.49 -8.01 1.00
N SER A 78 -21.33 -7.00 1.20
CA SER A 78 -21.55 -5.88 0.27
C SER A 78 -20.47 -4.79 0.40
N SER A 79 -19.22 -5.21 0.61
CA SER A 79 -18.07 -4.36 0.90
C SER A 79 -16.94 -4.57 -0.11
N GLY A 80 -16.03 -3.59 -0.16
CA GLY A 80 -14.87 -3.55 -1.04
C GLY A 80 -13.60 -4.12 -0.42
N SER A 81 -12.47 -3.53 -0.78
CA SER A 81 -11.13 -3.83 -0.28
C SER A 81 -10.48 -2.52 0.15
N ASP A 82 -10.64 -2.20 1.44
CA ASP A 82 -10.22 -0.94 2.03
C ASP A 82 -9.34 -1.23 3.24
N ALA A 83 -8.07 -0.84 3.16
CA ALA A 83 -7.11 -1.13 4.21
C ALA A 83 -5.92 -0.16 4.16
N ALA A 84 -5.14 -0.20 5.23
CA ALA A 84 -3.87 0.51 5.37
C ALA A 84 -2.79 -0.43 5.90
N ILE A 85 -1.56 -0.21 5.45
CA ILE A 85 -0.37 -0.88 5.99
C ILE A 85 0.69 0.14 6.32
N VAL A 86 1.52 -0.18 7.29
CA VAL A 86 2.63 0.67 7.73
C VAL A 86 3.95 -0.07 7.56
N TYR A 87 4.88 0.56 6.84
CA TYR A 87 6.27 0.14 6.79
C TYR A 87 7.15 1.10 7.57
N ARG A 88 8.05 0.56 8.40
CA ARG A 88 9.04 1.28 9.20
C ARG A 88 10.44 1.06 8.64
N GLY A 89 11.31 2.05 8.76
CA GLY A 89 12.75 1.87 8.48
C GLY A 89 13.35 2.90 7.55
N LEU A 90 12.71 4.06 7.39
CA LEU A 90 13.33 5.20 6.73
C LEU A 90 14.18 5.99 7.73
N LYS A 91 15.28 6.58 7.25
CA LYS A 91 16.18 7.58 7.87
C LYS A 91 17.49 7.06 8.51
N ASN A 92 18.51 7.94 8.50
CA ASN A 92 19.92 7.68 8.81
C ASN A 92 20.12 7.18 10.26
N VAL A 93 20.58 5.94 10.43
CA VAL A 93 21.23 5.28 11.61
C VAL A 93 20.57 5.40 13.01
N SER A 94 19.72 6.40 13.32
CA SER A 94 19.11 6.56 14.66
C SER A 94 17.65 7.00 14.74
N ASP A 95 17.05 7.52 13.67
CA ASP A 95 15.64 7.93 13.68
C ASP A 95 14.89 7.14 12.61
N GLU A 96 13.87 6.39 13.00
CA GLU A 96 13.00 5.67 12.07
C GLU A 96 11.76 6.51 11.77
N CYS A 97 11.15 6.36 10.60
CA CYS A 97 9.79 6.84 10.36
C CYS A 97 8.89 5.72 9.83
N ASP A 98 7.59 5.88 10.08
CA ASP A 98 6.50 5.05 9.60
C ASP A 98 5.90 5.66 8.33
N CYS A 99 5.81 4.87 7.26
CA CYS A 99 5.05 5.20 6.05
C CYS A 99 3.74 4.42 6.04
N MET A 100 2.63 5.13 6.21
CA MET A 100 1.30 4.56 6.04
C MET A 100 0.88 4.62 4.58
N LEU A 101 0.45 3.48 4.04
CA LEU A 101 -0.06 3.30 2.69
C LEU A 101 -1.48 2.77 2.80
N SER A 102 -2.46 3.56 2.37
CA SER A 102 -3.87 3.17 2.40
C SER A 102 -4.53 3.24 1.03
N TRP A 103 -5.47 2.34 0.81
CA TRP A 103 -6.23 2.23 -0.41
C TRP A 103 -7.68 1.92 -0.10
N ARG A 104 -8.55 2.40 -0.99
CA ARG A 104 -9.98 2.11 -1.00
C ARG A 104 -10.36 1.62 -2.38
N ASN A 105 -11.00 0.46 -2.41
CA ASN A 105 -11.51 -0.17 -3.60
C ASN A 105 -12.95 -0.63 -3.35
N PRO A 106 -13.94 0.23 -3.60
CA PRO A 106 -15.34 -0.05 -3.27
C PRO A 106 -15.88 -1.20 -4.12
N SER A 107 -16.90 -1.90 -3.60
CA SER A 107 -17.56 -2.98 -4.35
C SER A 107 -18.39 -2.51 -5.54
N ASP A 108 -18.79 -1.24 -5.52
CA ASP A 108 -19.49 -0.59 -6.63
C ASP A 108 -18.65 0.58 -7.14
N SER A 109 -17.91 0.32 -8.23
CA SER A 109 -17.08 1.31 -8.89
C SER A 109 -17.88 2.35 -9.69
N THR A 110 -19.22 2.23 -9.78
CA THR A 110 -20.07 3.19 -10.50
C THR A 110 -20.51 4.36 -9.63
N SER A 111 -20.55 4.17 -8.31
CA SER A 111 -20.97 5.17 -7.33
C SER A 111 -19.83 5.65 -6.43
N SER A 112 -18.69 4.98 -6.43
CA SER A 112 -17.51 5.35 -5.63
C SER A 112 -16.21 5.07 -6.39
N ALA A 113 -15.28 6.02 -6.34
CA ALA A 113 -13.98 5.90 -7.01
C ALA A 113 -12.98 5.07 -6.19
N ASN A 114 -12.00 4.49 -6.86
CA ASN A 114 -10.78 4.00 -6.21
C ASN A 114 -9.97 5.20 -5.72
N THR A 115 -9.58 5.18 -4.44
CA THR A 115 -8.81 6.26 -3.83
C THR A 115 -7.64 5.70 -3.05
N VAL A 116 -6.60 6.52 -2.86
CA VAL A 116 -5.42 6.17 -2.07
C VAL A 116 -5.02 7.34 -1.20
N TYR A 117 -4.39 7.05 -0.07
CA TYR A 117 -3.90 8.07 0.84
C TYR A 117 -2.63 7.59 1.55
N THR A 118 -1.68 8.49 1.75
CA THR A 118 -0.43 8.18 2.45
C THR A 118 -0.03 9.31 3.38
N GLU A 119 0.60 8.94 4.49
CA GLU A 119 1.27 9.86 5.42
C GLU A 119 2.57 9.22 5.91
N THR A 120 3.58 10.05 6.18
CA THR A 120 4.85 9.66 6.80
C THR A 120 5.00 10.35 8.15
N ARG A 121 5.21 9.60 9.23
CA ARG A 121 5.24 10.14 10.60
C ARG A 121 6.24 9.38 11.47
N GLU A 122 6.40 9.82 12.72
CA GLU A 122 7.19 9.13 13.72
C GLU A 122 6.69 7.69 13.96
N PRO A 123 7.55 6.79 14.50
CA PRO A 123 7.17 5.43 14.82
C PRO A 123 5.91 5.37 15.70
N ASP A 124 4.99 4.47 15.35
CA ASP A 124 3.77 4.15 16.09
C ASP A 124 2.70 5.25 16.07
N HIS A 125 2.90 6.31 15.28
CA HIS A 125 1.96 7.43 15.14
C HIS A 125 0.54 6.96 14.80
N PHE A 126 0.38 6.02 13.87
CA PHE A 126 -0.93 5.71 13.29
C PHE A 126 -1.81 4.78 14.13
N LEU A 127 -1.30 4.21 15.24
CA LEU A 127 -2.02 3.20 16.05
C LEU A 127 -3.39 3.69 16.57
N THR A 128 -3.58 5.00 16.70
CA THR A 128 -4.82 5.62 17.20
C THR A 128 -5.53 6.52 16.19
N TYR A 129 -5.14 6.51 14.91
CA TYR A 129 -5.63 7.47 13.90
C TYR A 129 -6.45 6.84 12.77
N TRP A 130 -6.85 5.56 12.88
CA TRP A 130 -7.52 4.84 11.79
C TRP A 130 -8.81 5.50 11.30
N ASP A 131 -9.64 6.04 12.20
CA ASP A 131 -10.88 6.72 11.80
C ASP A 131 -10.59 8.00 11.00
N TYR A 132 -9.58 8.76 11.42
CA TYR A 132 -9.12 9.95 10.71
C TYR A 132 -8.55 9.58 9.32
N ILE A 133 -7.73 8.54 9.25
CA ILE A 133 -7.13 8.05 7.99
C ILE A 133 -8.23 7.58 7.04
N HIS A 134 -9.23 6.86 7.54
CA HIS A 134 -10.34 6.40 6.70
C HIS A 134 -11.12 7.57 6.10
N GLY A 135 -11.44 8.59 6.92
CA GLY A 135 -12.09 9.81 6.41
C GLY A 135 -11.26 10.52 5.34
N LYS A 136 -9.93 10.59 5.52
CA LYS A 136 -9.02 11.14 4.50
C LYS A 136 -9.00 10.32 3.22
N LEU A 137 -9.00 9.00 3.35
CA LEU A 137 -9.03 8.07 2.23
C LEU A 137 -10.33 8.16 1.44
N GLU A 138 -11.48 8.37 2.09
CA GLU A 138 -12.77 8.54 1.42
C GLU A 138 -12.85 9.84 0.60
N GLU A 139 -12.16 10.89 1.03
CA GLU A 139 -12.10 12.20 0.38
C GLU A 139 -10.95 12.35 -0.62
N SER A 140 -10.02 11.38 -0.69
CA SER A 140 -8.82 11.48 -1.52
C SER A 140 -9.06 11.10 -2.98
N GLU A 141 -8.00 11.21 -3.77
CA GLU A 141 -8.01 10.90 -5.20
C GLU A 141 -7.20 9.61 -5.50
N ALA A 142 -7.02 9.32 -6.79
CA ALA A 142 -6.25 8.17 -7.25
C ALA A 142 -4.72 8.33 -7.09
N TYR A 143 -4.25 9.42 -6.49
CA TYR A 143 -2.84 9.72 -6.23
C TYR A 143 -2.70 10.47 -4.90
N SER A 144 -1.70 10.11 -4.11
CA SER A 144 -1.34 10.81 -2.87
C SER A 144 0.18 10.80 -2.67
N LYS A 145 0.71 11.88 -2.10
CA LYS A 145 2.12 12.02 -1.74
C LYS A 145 2.21 12.74 -0.41
N ASP A 146 3.06 12.25 0.47
CA ASP A 146 3.45 12.93 1.70
C ASP A 146 4.97 13.02 1.84
N THR A 147 5.42 14.02 2.60
CA THR A 147 6.83 14.24 2.90
C THR A 147 6.97 14.78 4.31
N TRP A 148 7.75 14.09 5.13
CA TRP A 148 7.94 14.45 6.53
C TRP A 148 9.33 13.98 7.00
N ASP A 149 10.11 14.89 7.59
CA ASP A 149 11.42 14.58 8.18
C ASP A 149 12.37 13.81 7.24
N GLY A 150 12.40 14.19 5.95
CA GLY A 150 13.20 13.52 4.93
C GLY A 150 12.61 12.22 4.38
N CYS A 151 11.53 11.69 4.97
CA CYS A 151 10.80 10.54 4.46
C CYS A 151 9.77 10.96 3.41
N VAL A 152 9.76 10.28 2.26
CA VAL A 152 8.80 10.54 1.19
C VAL A 152 8.03 9.26 0.88
N SER A 153 6.70 9.37 0.86
CA SER A 153 5.81 8.30 0.41
C SER A 153 4.95 8.80 -0.73
N ILE A 154 4.82 8.00 -1.78
CA ILE A 154 3.99 8.26 -2.95
C ILE A 154 3.15 7.02 -3.18
N ILE A 155 1.84 7.19 -3.41
CA ILE A 155 0.93 6.09 -3.72
C ILE A 155 -0.03 6.50 -4.83
N SER A 156 -0.34 5.56 -5.72
CA SER A 156 -1.34 5.74 -6.78
C SER A 156 -2.15 4.48 -7.01
N THR A 157 -3.36 4.62 -7.57
CA THR A 157 -4.22 3.52 -7.98
C THR A 157 -4.79 3.73 -9.38
N GLY A 158 -5.10 2.62 -10.06
CA GLY A 158 -5.95 2.62 -11.24
C GLY A 158 -7.44 2.62 -10.89
N ILE A 159 -8.28 2.64 -11.93
CA ILE A 159 -9.74 2.49 -11.86
C ILE A 159 -10.10 1.09 -12.34
N ASP A 160 -10.49 0.20 -11.42
CA ASP A 160 -10.94 -1.17 -11.69
C ASP A 160 -11.61 -1.74 -10.42
N THR A 161 -12.36 -2.82 -10.56
CA THR A 161 -12.74 -3.70 -9.44
C THR A 161 -11.55 -4.47 -8.85
N SER A 162 -10.47 -4.60 -9.64
CA SER A 162 -9.21 -5.21 -9.24
C SER A 162 -7.99 -4.35 -9.60
N PRO A 163 -7.90 -3.10 -9.09
CA PRO A 163 -6.89 -2.16 -9.53
C PRO A 163 -5.52 -2.53 -8.95
N VAL A 164 -4.49 -2.08 -9.66
CA VAL A 164 -3.14 -2.04 -9.11
C VAL A 164 -2.99 -0.79 -8.27
N VAL A 165 -2.55 -0.97 -7.03
CA VAL A 165 -2.06 0.10 -6.16
C VAL A 165 -0.54 0.03 -6.15
N GLU A 166 0.11 1.11 -6.54
CA GLU A 166 1.57 1.21 -6.56
C GLU A 166 2.01 2.27 -5.56
N ALA A 167 2.86 1.87 -4.60
CA ALA A 167 3.51 2.75 -3.65
C ALA A 167 5.03 2.79 -3.88
N ILE A 168 5.62 3.97 -3.70
CA ILE A 168 7.05 4.22 -3.74
C ILE A 168 7.43 4.91 -2.44
N LEU A 169 8.31 4.26 -1.67
CA LEU A 169 8.92 4.86 -0.49
C LEU A 169 10.34 5.30 -0.86
N THR A 170 10.70 6.53 -0.55
CA THR A 170 12.01 7.11 -0.83
C THR A 170 12.38 8.13 0.25
N ILE A 171 13.58 8.71 0.15
CA ILE A 171 14.01 9.85 0.96
C ILE A 171 14.03 11.13 0.13
N GLU A 172 13.94 12.30 0.78
CA GLU A 172 14.12 13.59 0.12
C GLU A 172 15.53 13.68 -0.49
N ASN A 173 15.62 14.18 -1.71
CA ASN A 173 16.88 14.33 -2.47
C ASN A 173 17.61 13.02 -2.81
N ALA A 174 16.88 11.90 -2.91
CA ALA A 174 17.39 10.61 -3.40
C ALA A 174 17.87 10.62 -4.85
#